data_AF-A0AAD9QEW0-F1
#
_entry.id   AF-A0AAD9QEW0-F1
#
_cell.length_a   1.000
_cell.length_b   1.000
_cell.length_c   1.000
_cell.angle_alpha   90.00
_cell.angle_beta   90.00
_cell.angle_gamma   90.00
#
_symmetry.space_group_name_H-M   'P 1'
#
loop_
_entity.id
_entity.type
_entity.pdbx_description
1 polymer ?
#
loop_
_entity_poly.entity_id
_entity_poly.type
_entity_poly.pdbx_seq_one_letter_code
_entity_poly.pdbx_strand_id
1 'polypeptide(L)'
;TPCRSWPCQNNGKCLPVYEENDYKCICEGFRGKNCENEHTLQDSTIIGDNHNYFRNLSVWLKPVAQINGQWILCWRASLHGWAAKTFHSLCDNKRPTLTIVKDTNNNIFGGYTSKPWKSTNSYQNDPKAFLFSLKNPANNPRQLLQLNERSSWSMVDFAHCCPTFGSGWDLHIANNSNVNNRSHEKLGYTYTVPSGILKDPFLTGNKHFTGNEVETFHYETV
;
A
#
# COMPACT_ATOMS: atom_id res chain seq x y z
N THR A 1 -28.55 28.27 -1.53
CA THR A 1 -27.44 27.46 -2.06
C THR A 1 -27.35 26.18 -1.24
N PRO A 2 -27.22 25.01 -1.88
CA PRO A 2 -27.07 23.71 -1.20
C PRO A 2 -25.92 23.64 -0.18
N CYS A 3 -24.88 24.49 -0.34
CA CYS A 3 -23.78 24.59 0.62
C CYS A 3 -24.03 25.50 1.84
N ARG A 4 -25.20 26.13 1.97
CA ARG A 4 -25.47 27.14 3.02
C ARG A 4 -25.42 26.55 4.44
N SER A 5 -25.74 25.27 4.60
CA SER A 5 -25.72 24.57 5.88
C SER A 5 -24.34 24.06 6.29
N TRP A 6 -23.29 24.37 5.52
CA TRP A 6 -21.94 23.83 5.73
C TRP A 6 -21.94 22.31 5.88
N PRO A 7 -22.48 21.56 4.90
CA PRO A 7 -22.70 20.13 5.06
C PRO A 7 -21.39 19.32 5.14
N CYS A 8 -20.29 19.83 4.58
CA CYS A 8 -19.00 19.15 4.60
C CYS A 8 -18.29 19.37 5.93
N GLN A 9 -18.02 18.29 6.64
CA GLN A 9 -17.30 18.22 7.90
C GLN A 9 -15.77 18.20 7.65
N ASN A 10 -14.99 18.23 8.73
CA ASN A 10 -13.54 18.01 8.71
C ASN A 10 -12.80 18.85 7.64
N ASN A 11 -13.16 20.14 7.58
CA ASN A 11 -12.58 21.11 6.63
C ASN A 11 -12.82 20.81 5.13
N GLY A 12 -13.76 19.91 4.81
CA GLY A 12 -14.12 19.57 3.43
C GLY A 12 -14.69 20.77 2.65
N LYS A 13 -14.32 20.87 1.38
CA LYS A 13 -14.79 21.96 0.50
C LYS A 13 -16.14 21.61 -0.11
N CYS A 14 -17.15 22.42 0.15
CA CYS A 14 -18.48 22.25 -0.44
C CYS A 14 -18.58 22.89 -1.83
N LEU A 15 -19.06 22.12 -2.81
CA LEU A 15 -19.41 22.58 -4.15
C LEU A 15 -20.93 22.43 -4.39
N PRO A 16 -21.67 23.51 -4.68
CA PRO A 16 -23.11 23.41 -4.94
C PRO A 16 -23.38 22.84 -6.34
N VAL A 17 -24.42 22.01 -6.45
CA VAL A 17 -24.95 21.43 -7.70
C VAL A 17 -26.38 21.95 -7.89
N TYR A 18 -26.54 23.04 -8.64
CA TYR A 18 -27.82 23.77 -8.70
C TYR A 18 -28.93 23.04 -9.44
N GLU A 19 -28.60 22.28 -10.49
CA GLU A 19 -29.58 21.56 -11.32
C GLU A 19 -30.35 20.49 -10.54
N GLU A 20 -29.69 19.88 -9.55
CA GLU A 20 -30.25 18.83 -8.69
C GLU A 20 -30.63 19.34 -7.29
N ASN A 21 -30.40 20.63 -7.01
CA ASN A 21 -30.49 21.22 -5.68
C ASN A 21 -29.69 20.41 -4.62
N ASP A 22 -28.54 19.85 -5.01
CA ASP A 22 -27.66 19.04 -4.16
C ASP A 22 -26.26 19.69 -4.02
N TYR A 23 -25.35 19.04 -3.32
CA TYR A 23 -23.96 19.47 -3.17
C TYR A 23 -23.00 18.28 -3.28
N LYS A 24 -21.74 18.58 -3.53
CA LYS A 24 -20.63 17.63 -3.47
C LYS A 24 -19.57 18.14 -2.51
N CYS A 25 -19.14 17.29 -1.60
CA CYS A 25 -17.98 17.57 -0.76
C CYS A 25 -16.70 17.06 -1.43
N ILE A 26 -15.67 17.91 -1.48
CA ILE A 26 -14.29 17.49 -1.73
C ILE A 26 -13.65 17.30 -0.36
N CYS A 27 -13.37 16.05 -0.03
CA CYS A 27 -12.80 15.67 1.25
C CYS A 27 -11.28 15.56 1.13
N GLU A 28 -10.56 16.37 1.90
CA GLU A 28 -9.09 16.27 2.02
C GLU A 28 -8.78 15.34 3.19
N GLY A 29 -8.48 14.08 2.89
CA GLY A 29 -8.18 13.08 3.91
C GLY A 29 -9.39 12.44 4.59
N PHE A 30 -10.63 12.79 4.25
CA PHE A 30 -11.82 12.16 4.84
C PHE A 30 -12.70 11.52 3.75
N ARG A 31 -13.69 10.74 4.17
CA ARG A 31 -14.66 10.08 3.28
C ARG A 31 -16.09 10.20 3.81
N GLY A 32 -17.04 9.75 3.00
CA GLY A 32 -18.48 9.92 3.26
C GLY A 32 -19.05 11.08 2.47
N LYS A 33 -20.40 11.18 2.40
CA LYS A 33 -21.07 12.24 1.62
C LYS A 33 -20.66 13.63 2.09
N ASN A 34 -20.37 13.73 3.38
CA ASN A 34 -20.10 14.95 4.13
C ASN A 34 -18.69 14.99 4.73
N CYS A 35 -17.77 14.13 4.27
CA CYS A 35 -16.43 14.02 4.87
C CYS A 35 -16.45 13.66 6.37
N GLU A 36 -17.48 12.95 6.82
CA GLU A 36 -17.74 12.65 8.23
C GLU A 36 -16.95 11.46 8.77
N ASN A 37 -16.32 10.68 7.90
CA ASN A 37 -15.56 9.49 8.27
C ASN A 37 -14.06 9.67 7.99
N GLU A 38 -13.22 9.16 8.87
CA GLU A 38 -11.77 9.09 8.63
C GLU A 38 -11.42 8.05 7.56
N HIS A 39 -10.33 8.28 6.83
CA HIS A 39 -9.70 7.27 6.00
C HIS A 39 -8.92 6.29 6.89
N THR A 40 -9.62 5.27 7.37
CA THR A 40 -8.94 4.13 8.00
C THR A 40 -8.52 3.14 6.91
N LEU A 41 -7.56 2.27 7.24
CA LEU A 41 -7.21 1.13 6.37
C LEU A 41 -8.42 0.22 6.07
N GLN A 42 -9.56 0.37 6.74
CA GLN A 42 -10.80 -0.37 6.47
C GLN A 42 -11.38 -0.08 5.08
N ASP A 43 -11.00 1.02 4.42
CA ASP A 43 -11.39 1.30 3.02
C ASP A 43 -10.72 0.36 2.00
N SER A 44 -9.71 -0.39 2.43
CA SER A 44 -9.05 -1.39 1.60
C SER A 44 -10.06 -2.47 1.18
N THR A 45 -10.15 -2.72 -0.13
CA THR A 45 -10.95 -3.85 -0.64
C THR A 45 -10.28 -5.20 -0.39
N ILE A 46 -8.98 -5.19 -0.08
CA ILE A 46 -8.22 -6.41 0.24
C ILE A 46 -8.47 -6.87 1.66
N ILE A 47 -8.32 -5.97 2.65
CA ILE A 47 -8.52 -6.34 4.06
C ILE A 47 -9.96 -6.12 4.54
N GLY A 48 -10.70 -5.17 3.95
CA GLY A 48 -12.08 -4.83 4.32
C GLY A 48 -12.26 -4.67 5.83
N ASP A 49 -13.35 -5.24 6.34
CA ASP A 49 -13.69 -5.23 7.77
C ASP A 49 -12.97 -6.35 8.57
N ASN A 50 -11.91 -6.96 8.05
CA ASN A 50 -11.21 -8.02 8.79
C ASN A 50 -10.37 -7.45 9.94
N HIS A 51 -10.94 -7.51 11.14
CA HIS A 51 -10.33 -7.02 12.38
C HIS A 51 -8.96 -7.64 12.68
N ASN A 52 -8.71 -8.89 12.30
CA ASN A 52 -7.41 -9.55 12.55
C ASN A 52 -6.32 -8.98 11.63
N TYR A 53 -6.64 -8.73 10.36
CA TYR A 53 -5.71 -8.10 9.43
C TYR A 53 -5.39 -6.67 9.85
N PHE A 54 -6.42 -5.91 10.22
CA PHE A 54 -6.24 -4.57 10.76
C PHE A 54 -5.35 -4.58 12.01
N ARG A 55 -5.65 -5.42 13.00
CA ARG A 55 -4.87 -5.54 14.24
C ARG A 55 -3.39 -5.83 13.96
N ASN A 56 -3.10 -6.78 13.09
CA ASN A 56 -1.71 -7.12 12.75
C ASN A 56 -0.99 -5.94 12.10
N LEU A 57 -1.60 -5.29 11.09
CA LEU A 57 -1.03 -4.09 10.47
C LEU A 57 -0.83 -2.96 11.46
N SER A 58 -1.82 -2.67 12.32
CA SER A 58 -1.71 -1.62 13.33
C SER A 58 -0.53 -1.85 14.28
N VAL A 59 -0.30 -3.09 14.70
CA VAL A 59 0.86 -3.43 15.56
C VAL A 59 2.19 -3.18 14.84
N TRP A 60 2.32 -3.59 13.58
CA TRP A 60 3.55 -3.41 12.80
C TRP A 60 3.79 -1.96 12.37
N LEU A 61 2.73 -1.17 12.20
CA LEU A 61 2.80 0.23 11.80
C LEU A 61 2.99 1.17 12.99
N LYS A 62 2.60 0.79 14.21
CA LYS A 62 2.72 1.62 15.42
C LYS A 62 4.11 2.25 15.64
N PRO A 63 5.25 1.57 15.40
CA PRO A 63 6.57 2.18 15.58
C PRO A 63 6.96 3.19 14.50
N VAL A 64 6.26 3.19 13.35
CA VAL A 64 6.64 3.97 12.16
C VAL A 64 5.60 5.01 11.74
N ALA A 65 4.35 4.87 12.17
CA ALA A 65 3.25 5.81 11.97
C ALA A 65 3.08 6.71 13.22
N GLN A 66 2.78 8.00 13.00
CA GLN A 66 2.52 8.94 14.09
C GLN A 66 1.12 8.73 14.68
N ILE A 67 0.86 9.19 15.91
CA ILE A 67 -0.40 8.89 16.63
C ILE A 67 -1.63 9.57 15.99
N ASN A 68 -1.46 10.72 15.33
CA ASN A 68 -2.55 11.53 14.77
C ASN A 68 -2.45 11.59 13.25
N GLY A 69 -2.77 10.50 12.57
CA GLY A 69 -2.77 10.48 11.12
C GLY A 69 -3.56 9.31 10.55
N GLN A 70 -3.59 9.26 9.24
CA GLN A 70 -4.47 8.35 8.51
C GLN A 70 -3.86 7.86 7.22
N TRP A 71 -4.30 6.67 6.79
CA TRP A 71 -3.84 6.01 5.58
C TRP A 71 -4.81 6.30 4.44
N ILE A 72 -4.38 7.15 3.52
CA ILE A 72 -5.19 7.61 2.38
C ILE A 72 -4.80 6.82 1.14
N LEU A 73 -5.79 6.30 0.41
CA LEU A 73 -5.58 5.56 -0.82
C LEU A 73 -4.99 6.49 -1.90
N CYS A 74 -3.78 6.19 -2.40
CA CYS A 74 -3.27 6.85 -3.61
C CYS A 74 -3.48 6.01 -4.87
N TRP A 75 -3.40 4.68 -4.76
CA TRP A 75 -3.58 3.81 -5.92
C TRP A 75 -4.28 2.51 -5.52
N ARG A 76 -5.20 2.07 -6.38
CA ARG A 76 -5.87 0.77 -6.35
C ARG A 76 -5.90 0.29 -7.78
N ALA A 77 -5.31 -0.86 -8.04
CA ALA A 77 -5.05 -1.33 -9.40
C ALA A 77 -6.35 -1.56 -10.18
N SER A 78 -7.37 -2.16 -9.55
CA SER A 78 -8.69 -2.36 -10.18
C SER A 78 -9.45 -1.06 -10.48
N LEU A 79 -9.26 -0.01 -9.67
CA LEU A 79 -9.98 1.25 -9.78
C LEU A 79 -9.29 2.23 -10.73
N HIS A 80 -7.96 2.34 -10.62
CA HIS A 80 -7.18 3.36 -11.32
C HIS A 80 -6.43 2.80 -12.55
N GLY A 81 -6.26 1.49 -12.62
CA GLY A 81 -5.51 0.80 -13.68
C GLY A 81 -4.21 0.19 -13.19
N TRP A 82 -3.81 -0.91 -13.83
CA TRP A 82 -2.71 -1.78 -13.44
C TRP A 82 -1.32 -1.38 -13.96
N ALA A 83 -1.25 -0.29 -14.74
CA ALA A 83 0.00 0.16 -15.33
C ALA A 83 0.89 0.84 -14.27
N ALA A 84 2.20 0.55 -14.30
CA ALA A 84 3.19 1.21 -13.43
C ALA A 84 3.16 2.73 -13.57
N LYS A 85 2.94 3.22 -14.80
CA LYS A 85 2.76 4.65 -15.07
C LYS A 85 1.59 5.26 -14.27
N THR A 86 0.48 4.54 -14.13
CA THR A 86 -0.67 4.98 -13.34
C THR A 86 -0.30 5.05 -11.86
N PHE A 87 0.32 4.00 -11.32
CA PHE A 87 0.81 3.99 -9.94
C PHE A 87 1.70 5.22 -9.65
N HIS A 88 2.72 5.45 -10.46
CA HIS A 88 3.64 6.58 -10.27
C HIS A 88 2.93 7.93 -10.42
N SER A 89 2.01 8.09 -11.36
CA SER A 89 1.25 9.34 -11.52
C SER A 89 0.40 9.70 -10.29
N LEU A 90 0.01 8.70 -9.49
CA LEU A 90 -0.87 8.89 -8.33
C LEU A 90 -0.13 8.84 -6.99
N CYS A 91 0.95 8.08 -6.87
CA CYS A 91 1.63 7.82 -5.61
C CYS A 91 3.03 8.45 -5.49
N ASP A 92 3.64 8.93 -6.57
CA ASP A 92 4.95 9.59 -6.46
C ASP A 92 4.88 10.84 -5.56
N ASN A 93 5.97 11.08 -4.84
CA ASN A 93 6.17 12.11 -3.83
C ASN A 93 5.33 11.96 -2.55
N LYS A 94 4.49 10.93 -2.45
CA LYS A 94 3.73 10.62 -1.22
C LYS A 94 4.55 9.74 -0.28
N ARG A 95 4.48 10.01 1.02
CA ARG A 95 5.21 9.24 2.05
C ARG A 95 4.59 9.44 3.44
N PRO A 96 4.84 8.49 4.37
CA PRO A 96 5.24 7.12 4.12
C PRO A 96 4.17 6.38 3.29
N THR A 97 4.48 5.22 2.71
CA THR A 97 3.51 4.40 1.95
C THR A 97 3.39 2.98 2.48
N LEU A 98 2.18 2.43 2.38
CA LEU A 98 1.83 1.05 2.68
C LEU A 98 1.22 0.44 1.43
N THR A 99 1.83 -0.60 0.89
CA THR A 99 1.27 -1.38 -0.22
C THR A 99 0.74 -2.70 0.30
N ILE A 100 -0.50 -3.04 -0.08
CA ILE A 100 -1.19 -4.28 0.23
C ILE A 100 -1.49 -4.98 -1.10
N VAL A 101 -1.18 -6.26 -1.19
CA VAL A 101 -1.33 -7.09 -2.38
C VAL A 101 -2.17 -8.29 -2.02
N LYS A 102 -3.12 -8.62 -2.91
CA LYS A 102 -3.83 -9.90 -2.92
C LYS A 102 -3.50 -10.62 -4.21
N ASP A 103 -2.96 -11.84 -4.13
CA ASP A 103 -2.72 -12.66 -5.32
C ASP A 103 -3.98 -13.47 -5.72
N THR A 104 -3.91 -14.16 -6.87
CA THR A 104 -4.99 -15.04 -7.35
C THR A 104 -5.23 -16.27 -6.47
N ASN A 105 -4.30 -16.62 -5.59
CA ASN A 105 -4.42 -17.70 -4.61
C ASN A 105 -4.99 -17.20 -3.27
N ASN A 106 -5.43 -15.94 -3.20
CA ASN A 106 -5.94 -15.29 -1.99
C ASN A 106 -4.92 -15.16 -0.84
N ASN A 107 -3.62 -15.17 -1.14
CA ASN A 107 -2.59 -14.72 -0.21
C ASN A 107 -2.63 -13.19 -0.11
N ILE A 108 -2.36 -12.67 1.08
CA ILE A 108 -2.39 -11.24 1.37
C ILE A 108 -1.07 -10.85 2.02
N PHE A 109 -0.33 -9.95 1.38
CA PHE A 109 1.02 -9.56 1.78
C PHE A 109 1.31 -8.15 1.27
N GLY A 110 2.49 -7.63 1.55
CA GLY A 110 2.84 -6.30 1.09
C GLY A 110 4.11 -5.76 1.72
N GLY A 111 4.27 -4.44 1.62
CA GLY A 111 5.43 -3.73 2.13
C GLY A 111 5.12 -2.31 2.56
N TYR A 112 5.86 -1.84 3.55
CA TYR A 112 5.87 -0.46 4.02
C TYR A 112 7.21 0.20 3.66
N THR A 113 7.16 1.48 3.31
CA THR A 113 8.36 2.34 3.25
C THR A 113 8.06 3.74 3.78
N SER A 114 9.00 4.31 4.52
CA SER A 114 9.01 5.70 4.97
C SER A 114 9.44 6.71 3.90
N LYS A 115 9.99 6.23 2.78
CA LYS A 115 10.45 7.05 1.66
C LYS A 115 9.35 7.23 0.61
N PRO A 116 9.38 8.35 -0.13
CA PRO A 116 8.51 8.53 -1.27
C PRO A 116 9.02 7.75 -2.48
N TRP A 117 8.10 7.31 -3.33
CA TRP A 117 8.39 6.94 -4.71
C TRP A 117 8.64 8.22 -5.53
N LYS A 118 9.58 8.19 -6.48
CA LYS A 118 9.99 9.35 -7.28
C LYS A 118 10.31 9.01 -8.74
N SER A 119 10.25 7.74 -9.14
CA SER A 119 10.58 7.29 -10.50
C SER A 119 12.02 7.63 -10.92
N THR A 120 12.97 7.65 -9.97
CA THR A 120 14.38 8.05 -10.22
C THR A 120 15.22 6.99 -10.92
N ASN A 121 14.67 5.79 -11.17
CA ASN A 121 15.37 4.64 -11.72
C ASN A 121 16.60 4.23 -10.89
N SER A 122 16.44 4.25 -9.57
CA SER A 122 17.51 3.94 -8.62
C SER A 122 17.04 3.07 -7.46
N TYR A 123 17.98 2.46 -6.76
CA TYR A 123 17.72 1.82 -5.47
C TYR A 123 17.73 2.87 -4.36
N GLN A 124 16.84 2.74 -3.39
CA GLN A 124 16.74 3.66 -2.25
C GLN A 124 16.95 2.93 -0.93
N ASN A 125 17.58 3.64 0.01
CA ASN A 125 17.76 3.17 1.38
C ASN A 125 16.64 3.71 2.27
N ASP A 126 15.93 2.81 2.93
CA ASP A 126 14.96 3.09 3.97
C ASP A 126 15.08 2.07 5.11
N PRO A 127 15.81 2.38 6.19
CA PRO A 127 15.95 1.48 7.34
C PRO A 127 14.63 1.15 8.04
N LYS A 128 13.57 1.93 7.81
CA LYS A 128 12.23 1.69 8.37
C LYS A 128 11.35 0.81 7.49
N ALA A 129 11.79 0.47 6.28
CA ALA A 129 11.02 -0.38 5.39
C ALA A 129 10.96 -1.81 5.91
N PHE A 130 9.82 -2.46 5.70
CA PHE A 130 9.60 -3.87 6.04
C PHE A 130 8.60 -4.49 5.08
N LEU A 131 8.66 -5.81 4.93
CA LEU A 131 7.61 -6.58 4.27
C LEU A 131 6.70 -7.21 5.31
N PHE A 132 5.52 -7.65 4.89
CA PHE A 132 4.60 -8.39 5.75
C PHE A 132 3.79 -9.41 4.96
N SER A 133 3.28 -10.41 5.68
CA SER A 133 2.25 -11.33 5.22
C SER A 133 1.11 -11.34 6.24
N LEU A 134 -0.11 -11.11 5.78
CA LEU A 134 -1.35 -11.23 6.55
C LEU A 134 -2.01 -12.60 6.34
N LYS A 135 -1.84 -13.17 5.15
CA LYS A 135 -2.28 -14.51 4.79
C LYS A 135 -1.30 -15.12 3.79
N ASN A 136 -0.88 -16.34 4.06
CA ASN A 136 0.02 -17.14 3.23
C ASN A 136 -0.38 -18.61 3.32
N PRO A 137 0.20 -19.50 2.50
CA PRO A 137 -0.15 -20.93 2.51
C PRO A 137 0.08 -21.63 3.85
N ALA A 138 1.01 -21.13 4.67
CA ALA A 138 1.28 -21.65 6.01
C ALA A 138 0.34 -21.09 7.10
N ASN A 139 -0.60 -20.20 6.74
CA ASN A 139 -1.49 -19.47 7.65
C ASN A 139 -0.76 -18.80 8.83
N ASN A 140 0.42 -18.23 8.55
CA ASN A 140 1.28 -17.66 9.58
C ASN A 140 1.54 -16.16 9.31
N PRO A 141 0.67 -15.25 9.81
CA PRO A 141 0.86 -13.81 9.63
C PRO A 141 2.17 -13.34 10.27
N ARG A 142 2.98 -12.58 9.52
CA ARG A 142 4.33 -12.20 9.97
C ARG A 142 4.83 -10.91 9.35
N GLN A 143 5.56 -10.12 10.13
CA GLN A 143 6.41 -9.03 9.65
C GLN A 143 7.80 -9.57 9.29
N LEU A 144 8.33 -9.14 8.15
CA LEU A 144 9.66 -9.49 7.65
C LEU A 144 10.53 -8.23 7.66
N LEU A 145 11.49 -8.22 8.59
CA LEU A 145 12.40 -7.10 8.81
C LEU A 145 13.60 -7.20 7.85
N GLN A 146 14.36 -6.12 7.73
CA GLN A 146 15.62 -6.15 6.98
C GLN A 146 16.67 -7.00 7.71
N LEU A 147 17.51 -7.70 6.96
CA LEU A 147 18.58 -8.56 7.50
C LEU A 147 19.68 -7.76 8.20
N ASN A 148 19.93 -6.53 7.75
CA ASN A 148 20.92 -5.62 8.31
C ASN A 148 20.44 -4.18 8.21
N GLU A 149 20.69 -3.38 9.26
CA GLU A 149 20.34 -1.95 9.29
C GLU A 149 21.11 -1.12 8.24
N ARG A 150 22.11 -1.73 7.58
CA ARG A 150 22.94 -1.13 6.53
C ARG A 150 22.57 -1.60 5.12
N SER A 151 21.48 -2.37 4.93
CA SER A 151 21.00 -2.69 3.59
C SER A 151 20.75 -1.38 2.85
N SER A 152 21.64 -1.06 1.90
CA SER A 152 21.64 0.26 1.26
C SER A 152 20.48 0.43 0.28
N TRP A 153 19.68 -0.62 0.07
CA TRP A 153 18.75 -0.77 -1.05
C TRP A 153 17.50 -1.56 -0.62
N SER A 154 16.68 -0.95 0.22
CA SER A 154 15.44 -1.56 0.74
C SER A 154 14.24 -1.39 -0.19
N MET A 155 14.29 -0.45 -1.14
CA MET A 155 13.25 -0.30 -2.16
C MET A 155 13.85 0.07 -3.52
N VAL A 156 13.09 -0.18 -4.59
CA VAL A 156 13.50 0.05 -5.99
C VAL A 156 12.55 1.08 -6.61
N ASP A 157 13.08 2.26 -6.93
CA ASP A 157 12.31 3.41 -7.41
C ASP A 157 12.34 3.52 -8.95
N PHE A 158 11.97 2.44 -9.63
CA PHE A 158 12.03 2.33 -11.09
C PHE A 158 10.68 2.69 -11.72
N ALA A 159 10.67 3.62 -12.68
CA ALA A 159 9.45 4.17 -13.28
C ALA A 159 8.56 3.16 -14.05
N HIS A 160 9.13 1.98 -14.36
CA HIS A 160 8.47 0.91 -15.12
C HIS A 160 7.98 -0.24 -14.22
N CYS A 161 8.18 -0.14 -12.91
CA CYS A 161 7.72 -1.11 -11.94
C CYS A 161 6.60 -0.51 -11.09
N CYS A 162 5.70 -1.34 -10.60
CA CYS A 162 4.86 -0.94 -9.47
C CYS A 162 5.71 -1.09 -8.17
N PRO A 163 5.15 -0.93 -6.95
CA PRO A 163 5.92 -1.03 -5.71
C PRO A 163 6.87 -2.24 -5.69
N THR A 164 8.16 -1.99 -5.48
CA THR A 164 9.21 -3.02 -5.46
C THR A 164 10.15 -2.79 -4.28
N PHE A 165 10.45 -3.86 -3.56
CA PHE A 165 11.17 -3.86 -2.29
C PHE A 165 12.37 -4.81 -2.36
N GLY A 166 13.50 -4.37 -1.80
CA GLY A 166 14.75 -5.12 -1.68
C GLY A 166 15.62 -5.09 -2.93
N SER A 167 16.93 -5.18 -2.74
CA SER A 167 17.94 -5.18 -3.82
C SER A 167 17.84 -6.41 -4.72
N GLY A 168 17.40 -7.54 -4.15
CA GLY A 168 17.11 -8.78 -4.87
C GLY A 168 15.72 -8.83 -5.49
N TRP A 169 14.96 -7.73 -5.37
CA TRP A 169 13.54 -7.66 -5.72
C TRP A 169 12.76 -8.70 -4.90
N ASP A 170 13.00 -8.67 -3.58
CA ASP A 170 12.42 -9.58 -2.58
C ASP A 170 10.90 -9.63 -2.66
N LEU A 171 10.29 -8.48 -2.94
CA LEU A 171 8.90 -8.38 -3.40
C LEU A 171 8.84 -7.43 -4.59
N HIS A 172 8.43 -7.96 -5.74
CA HIS A 172 8.26 -7.19 -6.96
C HIS A 172 6.85 -7.31 -7.51
N ILE A 173 6.20 -6.15 -7.72
CA ILE A 173 4.92 -6.05 -8.41
C ILE A 173 5.18 -5.57 -9.85
N ALA A 174 4.91 -6.46 -10.80
CA ALA A 174 5.11 -6.16 -12.21
C ALA A 174 4.03 -5.22 -12.77
N ASN A 175 4.38 -4.50 -13.84
CA ASN A 175 3.43 -3.76 -14.65
C ASN A 175 2.34 -4.70 -15.20
N ASN A 176 1.06 -4.31 -15.10
CA ASN A 176 -0.09 -5.11 -15.52
C ASN A 176 -0.12 -6.51 -14.89
N SER A 177 0.22 -6.61 -13.60
CA SER A 177 0.38 -7.88 -12.86
C SER A 177 -0.87 -8.75 -12.75
N ASN A 178 -2.04 -8.27 -13.18
CA ASN A 178 -3.27 -9.04 -13.26
C ASN A 178 -3.38 -9.95 -14.49
N VAL A 179 -2.62 -9.66 -15.55
CA VAL A 179 -2.67 -10.41 -16.82
C VAL A 179 -1.37 -11.14 -17.13
N ASN A 180 -0.43 -11.19 -16.18
CA ASN A 180 0.84 -11.88 -16.34
C ASN A 180 1.40 -12.38 -15.00
N ASN A 181 2.35 -13.31 -15.06
CA ASN A 181 3.00 -13.92 -13.90
C ASN A 181 4.44 -13.41 -13.69
N ARG A 182 4.70 -12.11 -13.93
CA ARG A 182 6.05 -11.51 -13.80
C ARG A 182 6.34 -10.96 -12.41
N SER A 183 5.31 -10.72 -11.59
CA SER A 183 5.50 -10.43 -10.17
C SER A 183 6.15 -11.62 -9.48
N HIS A 184 6.97 -11.35 -8.47
CA HIS A 184 7.70 -12.41 -7.78
C HIS A 184 8.07 -12.05 -6.35
N GLU A 185 8.29 -13.10 -5.56
CA GLU A 185 8.98 -13.02 -4.29
C GLU A 185 10.34 -13.72 -4.38
N LYS A 186 11.36 -13.10 -3.79
CA LYS A 186 12.73 -13.61 -3.69
C LYS A 186 13.32 -13.21 -2.34
N LEU A 187 12.66 -13.61 -1.26
CA LEU A 187 13.06 -13.23 0.09
C LEU A 187 14.48 -13.69 0.44
N GLY A 188 15.10 -13.01 1.40
CA GLY A 188 16.42 -13.35 1.93
C GLY A 188 17.59 -12.57 1.33
N TYR A 189 17.35 -11.65 0.39
CA TYR A 189 18.40 -10.73 -0.08
C TYR A 189 18.48 -9.48 0.79
N THR A 190 17.35 -8.81 1.03
CA THR A 190 17.26 -7.62 1.88
C THR A 190 16.40 -7.89 3.11
N TYR A 191 15.27 -8.58 2.94
CA TYR A 191 14.33 -8.90 4.01
C TYR A 191 14.50 -10.33 4.48
N THR A 192 14.13 -10.58 5.74
CA THR A 192 14.20 -11.90 6.34
C THR A 192 13.30 -12.89 5.60
N VAL A 193 13.79 -14.13 5.48
CA VAL A 193 13.02 -15.27 5.02
C VAL A 193 12.74 -16.19 6.22
N PRO A 194 11.48 -16.52 6.53
CA PRO A 194 11.14 -17.26 7.76
C PRO A 194 11.82 -18.62 7.93
N SER A 195 12.09 -19.33 6.84
CA SER A 195 12.79 -20.63 6.86
C SER A 195 14.30 -20.49 7.02
N GLY A 196 14.87 -19.29 6.86
CA GLY A 196 16.31 -19.06 6.77
C GLY A 196 16.94 -19.49 5.44
N ILE A 197 16.18 -20.09 4.52
CA ILE A 197 16.66 -20.54 3.22
C ILE A 197 16.43 -19.43 2.18
N LEU A 198 17.51 -18.94 1.58
CA LEU A 198 17.46 -17.87 0.57
C LEU A 198 16.51 -18.23 -0.59
N LYS A 199 15.62 -17.29 -0.96
CA LYS A 199 14.57 -17.40 -2.00
C LYS A 199 13.50 -18.45 -1.74
N ASP A 200 13.45 -19.03 -0.55
CA ASP A 200 12.34 -19.91 -0.18
C ASP A 200 11.04 -19.09 -0.12
N PRO A 201 10.02 -19.43 -0.93
CA PRO A 201 8.78 -18.66 -0.98
C PRO A 201 8.01 -18.71 0.34
N PHE A 202 7.51 -17.58 0.80
CA PHE A 202 6.72 -17.50 2.03
C PHE A 202 5.44 -16.71 1.87
N LEU A 203 5.45 -15.61 1.09
CA LEU A 203 4.30 -14.74 0.90
C LEU A 203 3.19 -15.44 0.14
N THR A 204 3.56 -16.18 -0.91
CA THR A 204 2.63 -16.81 -1.87
C THR A 204 2.78 -18.33 -1.93
N GLY A 205 3.88 -18.87 -1.42
CA GLY A 205 4.28 -20.28 -1.57
C GLY A 205 4.83 -20.62 -2.96
N ASN A 206 5.01 -19.62 -3.82
CA ASN A 206 5.61 -19.77 -5.15
C ASN A 206 6.55 -18.60 -5.44
N LYS A 207 7.53 -18.81 -6.32
CA LYS A 207 8.44 -17.71 -6.71
C LYS A 207 7.72 -16.60 -7.47
N HIS A 208 6.73 -16.96 -8.29
CA HIS A 208 6.01 -16.04 -9.17
C HIS A 208 4.53 -16.06 -8.84
N PHE A 209 3.87 -14.91 -8.96
CA PHE A 209 2.42 -14.80 -8.73
C PHE A 209 1.76 -13.81 -9.70
N THR A 210 0.46 -13.97 -9.87
CA THR A 210 -0.42 -13.02 -10.57
C THR A 210 -1.21 -12.23 -9.53
N GLY A 211 -1.28 -10.91 -9.70
CA GLY A 211 -2.03 -10.03 -8.80
C GLY A 211 -3.53 -10.16 -9.05
N ASN A 212 -4.32 -10.26 -7.98
CA ASN A 212 -5.78 -10.13 -8.03
C ASN A 212 -6.21 -8.70 -7.65
N GLU A 213 -5.52 -8.08 -6.69
CA GLU A 213 -5.68 -6.67 -6.36
C GLU A 213 -4.36 -6.12 -5.77
N VAL A 214 -4.10 -4.83 -6.00
CA VAL A 214 -3.00 -4.11 -5.34
C VAL A 214 -3.51 -2.74 -4.91
N GLU A 215 -3.28 -2.39 -3.65
CA GLU A 215 -3.60 -1.08 -3.09
C GLU A 215 -2.35 -0.46 -2.47
N THR A 216 -2.11 0.82 -2.74
CA THR A 216 -1.08 1.61 -2.06
C THR A 216 -1.73 2.81 -1.39
N PHE A 217 -1.43 2.96 -0.10
CA PHE A 217 -1.86 4.05 0.75
C PHE A 217 -0.66 4.90 1.11
N HIS A 218 -0.85 6.19 1.34
CA HIS A 218 0.13 7.05 2.00
C HIS A 218 -0.42 7.56 3.33
N TYR A 219 0.48 7.93 4.23
CA TYR A 219 0.08 8.46 5.52
C TYR A 219 0.09 9.99 5.52
N GLU A 220 -0.98 10.60 6.02
CA GLU A 220 -1.04 12.03 6.31
C GLU A 220 -1.29 12.25 7.79
N THR A 221 -0.51 13.15 8.38
CA THR A 221 -0.74 13.63 9.74
C THR A 221 -1.81 14.70 9.72
N VAL A 222 -2.76 14.61 10.64
CA VAL A 222 -3.84 15.60 10.85
C VAL A 222 -3.37 16.68 11.82
#